data_AF-A4CAH3-F1
#
_entry.id   AF-A4CAH3-F1
#
_cell.length_a   1.000
_cell.length_b   1.000
_cell.length_c   1.000
_cell.angle_alpha   90.00
_cell.angle_beta   90.00
_cell.angle_gamma   90.00
#
_symmetry.space_group_name_H-M   'P 1'
#
loop_
_entity.id
_entity.type
_entity.pdbx_description
1 polymer ?
#
loop_
_entity_poly.entity_id
_entity_poly.type
_entity_poly.pdbx_seq_one_letter_code
_entity_poly.pdbx_strand_id
1 'polypeptide(L)'
;MLILLFFFLLISFLSLFVGALMALFSVNEQTLKESGYSNAVAIFHLPELFQKKWYKPNRLYVRKMIIGGFIGCLSGFALLYILNKLGLV
;
A
#
# COMPACT_ATOMS: atom_id res chain seq x y z
N MET A 1 2.60 -6.20 24.79
CA MET A 1 3.40 -6.31 23.54
C MET A 1 2.54 -6.73 22.35
N LEU A 2 1.87 -7.89 22.38
CA LEU A 2 0.95 -8.36 21.33
C LEU A 2 -0.15 -7.36 20.95
N ILE A 3 -0.80 -6.73 21.93
CA ILE A 3 -1.87 -5.74 21.68
C ILE A 3 -1.34 -4.53 20.88
N LEU A 4 -0.15 -4.01 21.23
CA LEU A 4 0.48 -2.91 20.49
C LEU A 4 0.82 -3.32 19.05
N LEU A 5 1.32 -4.55 18.88
CA LEU A 5 1.64 -5.11 17.57
C LEU A 5 0.38 -5.31 16.72
N PHE A 6 -0.72 -5.73 17.33
CA PHE A 6 -2.02 -5.83 16.68
C PHE A 6 -2.50 -4.46 16.18
N PHE A 7 -2.47 -3.42 17.02
CA PHE A 7 -2.85 -2.07 16.58
C PHE A 7 -1.92 -1.54 15.48
N PHE A 8 -0.61 -1.80 15.57
CA PHE A 8 0.34 -1.43 14.52
C PHE A 8 0.02 -2.11 13.17
N LEU A 9 -0.25 -3.42 13.19
CA LEU A 9 -0.66 -4.17 12.00
C LEU A 9 -2.00 -3.68 11.45
N LEU A 10 -2.96 -3.39 12.33
CA LEU A 10 -4.28 -2.89 11.95
C LEU A 10 -4.16 -1.53 11.26
N ILE A 11 -3.41 -0.59 11.82
CA ILE A 11 -3.19 0.74 11.23
C ILE A 11 -2.46 0.61 9.88
N SER A 12 -1.45 -0.25 9.80
CA SER A 12 -0.70 -0.49 8.56
C SER A 12 -1.61 -1.08 7.47
N PHE A 13 -2.44 -2.05 7.83
CA PHE A 13 -3.40 -2.67 6.92
C PHE A 13 -4.47 -1.66 6.46
N LEU A 14 -5.03 -0.87 7.37
CA LEU A 14 -5.99 0.18 7.03
C LEU A 14 -5.37 1.23 6.10
N SER A 15 -4.13 1.64 6.35
CA SER A 15 -3.40 2.56 5.46
C SER A 15 -3.23 1.98 4.05
N LEU A 16 -2.88 0.69 3.96
CA LEU A 16 -2.74 0.01 2.68
C LEU A 16 -4.09 -0.11 1.97
N PHE A 17 -5.13 -0.53 2.67
CA PHE A 17 -6.46 -0.73 2.12
C PHE A 17 -7.09 0.58 1.63
N VAL A 18 -7.07 1.62 2.46
CA VAL A 18 -7.56 2.96 2.09
C VAL A 18 -6.72 3.55 0.96
N GLY A 19 -5.40 3.38 1.01
CA GLY A 19 -4.50 3.80 -0.06
C GLY A 19 -4.84 3.13 -1.40
N ALA A 20 -5.07 1.81 -1.39
CA ALA A 20 -5.44 1.05 -2.58
C ALA A 20 -6.78 1.49 -3.16
N LEU A 21 -7.81 1.74 -2.32
CA LEU A 21 -9.10 2.27 -2.78
C LEU A 21 -8.95 3.67 -3.39
N MET A 22 -8.13 4.53 -2.78
CA MET A 22 -7.86 5.87 -3.29
C MET A 22 -7.00 5.88 -4.56
N ALA A 23 -6.26 4.80 -4.85
CA ALA A 23 -5.38 4.71 -6.02
C ALA A 23 -6.17 4.87 -7.32
N LEU A 24 -7.35 4.25 -7.44
CA LEU A 24 -8.26 4.39 -8.59
C LEU A 24 -8.58 5.84 -8.95
N PHE A 25 -8.83 6.68 -7.94
CA PHE A 25 -9.18 8.09 -8.13
C PHE A 25 -7.95 9.00 -8.23
N SER A 26 -6.77 8.43 -8.03
CA SER A 26 -5.49 9.14 -8.04
C SER A 26 -4.71 8.93 -9.33
N VAL A 27 -5.25 8.16 -10.28
CA VAL A 27 -4.60 7.83 -11.55
C VAL A 27 -4.32 9.08 -12.38
N ASN A 28 -3.10 9.21 -12.89
CA ASN A 28 -2.76 10.23 -13.88
C ASN A 28 -3.33 9.84 -15.25
N GLU A 29 -4.26 10.66 -15.75
CA GLU A 29 -4.95 10.44 -17.02
C GLU A 29 -4.00 10.49 -18.23
N GLN A 30 -2.92 11.29 -18.17
CA GLN A 30 -1.91 11.32 -19.23
C GLN A 30 -1.16 9.99 -19.32
N THR A 31 -0.67 9.50 -18.18
CA THR A 31 0.02 8.20 -18.11
C THR A 31 -0.89 7.05 -18.50
N LEU A 32 -2.18 7.11 -18.14
CA LEU A 32 -3.16 6.11 -18.56
C LEU A 32 -3.29 6.07 -20.10
N LYS A 33 -3.44 7.23 -20.74
CA LYS A 33 -3.53 7.33 -22.22
C LYS A 33 -2.27 6.82 -22.91
N GLU A 34 -1.08 7.13 -22.38
CA GLU A 34 0.21 6.70 -22.93
C GLU A 34 0.46 5.20 -22.75
N SER A 35 -0.08 4.61 -21.68
CA SER A 35 0.11 3.20 -21.35
C SER A 35 -0.73 2.22 -22.18
N GLY A 36 -1.69 2.71 -22.97
CA GLY A 36 -2.58 1.88 -23.79
C GLY A 36 -3.70 1.17 -23.02
N TYR A 37 -3.79 1.36 -21.70
CA TYR A 37 -4.89 0.82 -20.89
C TYR A 37 -6.16 1.68 -21.02
N SER A 38 -7.32 1.03 -21.11
CA SER A 38 -8.60 1.73 -21.27
C SER A 38 -9.18 2.30 -19.98
N ASN A 39 -8.72 1.81 -18.81
CA ASN A 39 -9.34 2.11 -17.53
C ASN A 39 -8.31 2.28 -16.39
N ALA A 40 -8.64 3.16 -15.44
CA ALA A 40 -7.89 3.44 -14.23
C ALA A 40 -7.65 2.19 -13.34
N VAL A 41 -8.44 1.12 -13.54
CA VAL A 41 -8.22 -0.20 -12.90
C VAL A 41 -6.82 -0.76 -13.16
N ALA A 42 -6.16 -0.35 -14.26
CA ALA A 42 -4.79 -0.72 -14.56
C ALA A 42 -3.78 -0.36 -13.44
N ILE A 43 -4.09 0.61 -12.57
CA ILE A 43 -3.23 0.93 -11.44
C ILE A 43 -3.12 -0.20 -10.41
N PHE A 44 -4.05 -1.17 -10.39
CA PHE A 44 -3.98 -2.34 -9.52
C PHE A 44 -3.01 -3.41 -10.02
N HIS A 45 -2.47 -3.27 -11.23
CA HIS A 45 -1.31 -4.06 -11.61
C HIS A 45 -0.15 -3.70 -10.67
N LEU A 46 0.49 -4.73 -10.13
CA LEU A 46 1.48 -4.61 -9.06
C LEU A 46 2.59 -3.58 -9.38
N PRO A 47 3.22 -3.59 -10.57
CA PRO A 47 4.23 -2.59 -10.90
C PRO A 47 3.68 -1.15 -10.89
N GLU A 48 2.50 -0.95 -11.46
CA GLU A 48 1.84 0.33 -11.65
C GLU A 48 1.44 0.97 -10.33
N LEU A 49 0.95 0.16 -9.37
CA LEU A 49 0.55 0.60 -8.04
C LEU A 49 1.69 1.30 -7.27
N PHE A 50 2.94 0.90 -7.50
CA PHE A 50 4.10 1.47 -6.81
C PHE A 50 4.84 2.54 -7.62
N GLN A 51 4.47 2.77 -8.87
CA GLN A 51 5.15 3.69 -9.77
C GLN A 51 4.60 5.12 -9.64
N LYS A 52 5.49 6.10 -9.43
CA LYS A 52 5.12 7.51 -9.24
C LYS A 52 4.33 8.09 -10.41
N LYS A 53 4.67 7.73 -11.66
CA LYS A 53 4.06 8.28 -12.88
C LYS A 53 2.55 8.03 -12.96
N TRP A 54 2.08 6.95 -12.34
CA TRP A 54 0.67 6.58 -12.32
C TRP A 54 -0.19 7.46 -11.43
N TYR A 55 0.41 8.30 -10.58
CA TYR A 55 -0.33 9.15 -9.64
C TYR A 55 -0.33 10.61 -10.09
N LYS A 56 -1.47 11.29 -9.95
CA LYS A 56 -1.56 12.75 -10.12
C LYS A 56 -0.56 13.45 -9.18
N PRO A 57 0.07 14.56 -9.58
CA PRO A 57 1.08 15.26 -8.75
C PRO A 57 0.57 15.63 -7.36
N ASN A 58 -0.71 16.01 -7.24
CA ASN A 58 -1.36 16.37 -5.97
C ASN A 58 -1.86 15.14 -5.16
N ARG A 59 -1.70 13.91 -5.67
CA ARG A 59 -2.17 12.67 -5.04
C ARG A 59 -1.03 11.70 -4.72
N LEU A 60 0.22 12.16 -4.75
CA LEU A 60 1.40 11.35 -4.42
C LEU A 60 1.39 10.82 -2.97
N TYR A 61 0.63 11.44 -2.07
CA TYR A 61 0.45 10.95 -0.71
C TYR A 61 -0.23 9.57 -0.69
N VAL A 62 -1.11 9.26 -1.65
CA VAL A 62 -1.78 7.95 -1.75
C VAL A 62 -0.76 6.84 -1.97
N ARG A 63 0.20 7.05 -2.88
CA ARG A 63 1.33 6.14 -3.08
C ARG A 63 2.14 5.96 -1.78
N LYS A 64 2.41 7.04 -1.05
CA LYS A 64 3.14 6.97 0.22
C LYS A 64 2.37 6.18 1.28
N MET A 65 1.05 6.31 1.35
CA MET A 65 0.19 5.53 2.25
C MET A 65 0.24 4.02 1.93
N ILE A 66 0.20 3.66 0.64
CA ILE A 66 0.30 2.26 0.21
C ILE A 66 1.67 1.69 0.57
N ILE A 67 2.75 2.39 0.22
CA ILE A 67 4.12 1.94 0.52
C ILE A 67 4.33 1.84 2.03
N GLY A 68 3.91 2.85 2.80
CA GLY A 68 4.02 2.85 4.25
C GLY A 68 3.22 1.70 4.89
N GLY A 69 1.97 1.51 4.47
CA GLY A 69 1.15 0.39 4.92
C GLY A 69 1.76 -0.97 4.56
N PHE A 70 2.33 -1.12 3.36
CA PHE A 70 2.97 -2.35 2.91
C PHE A 70 4.22 -2.68 3.74
N ILE A 71 5.10 -1.71 3.97
CA ILE A 71 6.28 -1.86 4.83
C ILE A 71 5.86 -2.14 6.28
N GLY A 72 4.81 -1.46 6.78
CA GLY A 72 4.28 -1.67 8.11
C GLY A 72 3.72 -3.09 8.30
N CYS A 73 2.95 -3.59 7.33
CA CYS A 73 2.49 -4.98 7.35
C CYS A 73 3.65 -5.97 7.29
N LEU A 74 4.60 -5.79 6.38
CA LEU A 74 5.77 -6.68 6.25
C LEU A 74 6.58 -6.73 7.56
N SER A 75 6.90 -5.57 8.13
CA SER A 75 7.68 -5.50 9.38
C SER A 75 6.91 -6.06 10.56
N GLY A 76 5.60 -5.79 10.67
CA GLY A 76 4.74 -6.34 11.71
C GLY A 76 4.61 -7.86 11.64
N PHE A 77 4.42 -8.42 10.45
CA PHE A 77 4.36 -9.88 10.26
C PHE A 77 5.72 -10.55 10.47
N ALA A 78 6.82 -9.93 10.02
CA ALA A 78 8.16 -10.44 10.27
C ALA A 78 8.46 -10.49 11.78
N LEU A 79 8.09 -9.44 12.52
CA LEU A 79 8.28 -9.40 13.97
C LEU A 79 7.38 -10.42 14.68
N LEU A 80 6.12 -10.59 14.24
CA LEU A 80 5.23 -11.63 14.75
C LEU A 80 5.83 -13.04 14.54
N TYR A 81 6.39 -13.31 13.36
CA TYR A 81 7.04 -14.58 13.05
C TYR A 81 8.25 -14.85 13.96
N ILE A 82 9.09 -13.84 14.19
CA ILE A 82 10.24 -13.96 15.10
C ILE A 82 9.77 -14.21 16.53
N LEU A 83 8.77 -13.47 17.02
CA LEU A 83 8.25 -13.65 18.38
C LEU A 83 7.66 -15.05 18.60
N ASN A 84 6.92 -15.58 17.61
CA ASN A 84 6.42 -16.95 17.62
C ASN A 84 7.58 -17.96 17.63
N LYS A 85 8.61 -17.76 16.80
CA LYS A 85 9.81 -18.61 16.80
C LYS A 85 10.57 -18.60 18.12
N LEU A 86 10.50 -17.52 18.89
CA LEU A 86 11.12 -17.39 20.22
C LEU A 86 10.21 -17.90 21.36
N GLY A 87 8.99 -18.37 21.07
CA GLY A 87 8.04 -18.84 22.09
C GLY A 87 7.45 -17.73 22.96
N LEU A 88 7.50 -16.48 22.48
CA LEU A 88 6.95 -15.31 23.16
C LEU A 88 5.49 -15.02 22.75
N VAL A 89 4.97 -15.79 21.78
CA VAL A 89 3.62 -15.80 21.22
C VAL A 89 3.27 -17.24 20.87
#